data_AF-A0A8J5C0N7-F1
#
_entry.id   AF-A0A8J5C0N7-F1
#
_cell.length_a   1.000
_cell.length_b   1.000
_cell.length_c   1.000
_cell.angle_alpha   90.00
_cell.angle_beta   90.00
_cell.angle_gamma   90.00
#
_symmetry.space_group_name_H-M   'P 1'
#
loop_
_entity.id
_entity.type
_entity.pdbx_description
1 polymer ?
#
loop_
_entity_poly.entity_id
_entity_poly.type
_entity_poly.pdbx_seq_one_letter_code
_entity_poly.pdbx_strand_id
1 'polypeptide(L)' 'MSRVNVSYDLDSHSLQTGIRRGVRIGTQAASSWLFIYPRGIREIILYLKNKYNNPLIYITENGRRSI' A
#
# COMPACT_ATOMS: atom_id res chain seq x y z
N MET A 1 -30.48 17.88 -5.46
CA MET A 1 -29.65 16.89 -4.75
C MET A 1 -28.52 16.47 -5.66
N SER A 2 -27.26 16.79 -5.33
CA SER A 2 -26.10 16.29 -6.06
C SER A 2 -25.91 14.80 -5.76
N ARG A 3 -25.77 13.97 -6.79
CA ARG A 3 -25.43 12.55 -6.64
C ARG A 3 -24.09 12.44 -5.92
N VAL A 4 -24.06 11.82 -4.73
CA VAL A 4 -22.82 11.40 -4.09
C VAL A 4 -22.28 10.21 -4.89
N ASN A 5 -21.06 10.33 -5.38
CA ASN A 5 -20.39 9.24 -6.09
C ASN A 5 -19.88 8.22 -5.05
N VAL A 6 -20.71 7.24 -4.71
CA VAL A 6 -20.38 6.22 -3.71
C VAL A 6 -19.45 5.18 -4.35
N SER A 7 -18.16 5.27 -4.07
CA SER A 7 -17.16 4.25 -4.44
C SER A 7 -16.26 3.95 -3.25
N TYR A 8 -16.00 2.67 -3.00
CA TYR A 8 -15.05 2.23 -1.98
C TYR A 8 -13.62 2.72 -2.28
N ASP A 9 -13.29 2.96 -3.56
CA ASP A 9 -11.96 3.43 -3.97
C ASP A 9 -11.67 4.85 -3.48
N LEU A 10 -12.71 5.66 -3.23
CA LEU A 10 -12.59 7.06 -2.83
C LEU A 10 -12.86 7.29 -1.34
N ASP A 11 -13.23 6.26 -0.59
CA ASP A 11 -13.67 6.34 0.81
C ASP A 11 -12.56 6.89 1.73
N SER A 12 -11.31 6.51 1.46
CA SER A 12 -10.16 6.99 2.23
C SER A 12 -9.86 8.49 2.07
N HIS A 13 -10.55 9.19 1.16
CA HIS A 13 -10.28 10.57 0.77
C HIS A 13 -8.79 10.81 0.40
N SER A 14 -8.14 9.79 -0.17
CA SER A 14 -6.73 9.82 -0.55
C SER A 14 -6.53 9.39 -2.01
N LEU A 15 -5.48 9.89 -2.65
CA LEU A 15 -5.09 9.47 -3.99
C LEU A 15 -3.97 8.44 -3.88
N GLN A 16 -4.31 7.17 -4.11
CA GLN A 16 -3.35 6.07 -4.09
C GLN A 16 -2.64 5.95 -5.45
N THR A 17 -1.30 6.02 -5.44
CA THR A 17 -0.49 5.90 -6.66
C THR A 17 0.82 5.18 -6.40
N GLY A 18 1.24 4.35 -7.36
CA GLY A 18 2.58 3.73 -7.41
C GLY A 18 3.64 4.61 -8.05
N ILE A 19 3.31 5.87 -8.38
CA ILE A 19 4.21 6.81 -9.06
C ILE A 19 4.53 7.96 -8.10
N ARG A 20 5.82 8.16 -7.84
CA ARG A 20 6.34 9.26 -7.04
C ARG A 20 7.20 10.15 -7.91
N ARG A 21 6.79 11.41 -8.10
CA ARG A 21 7.50 12.40 -8.94
C ARG A 21 7.75 11.91 -10.38
N GLY A 22 6.74 11.28 -10.99
CA GLY A 22 6.82 10.74 -12.35
C GLY A 22 7.56 9.40 -12.48
N VAL A 23 8.18 8.89 -11.42
CA VAL A 23 8.91 7.61 -11.43
C VAL A 23 8.13 6.57 -10.63
N ARG A 24 8.01 5.34 -11.15
CA ARG A 24 7.42 4.22 -10.41
C ARG A 24 8.25 3.94 -9.16
N ILE A 25 7.60 3.72 -8.02
CA ILE A 25 8.28 3.41 -6.76
C ILE A 25 8.99 2.05 -6.79
N GLY A 26 8.60 1.17 -7.71
CA GLY A 26 9.20 -0.14 -7.91
C GLY A 26 8.64 -0.84 -9.16
N THR A 27 9.06 -2.08 -9.38
CA THR A 27 8.56 -2.92 -10.48
C THR A 27 7.10 -3.27 -10.26
N GLN A 28 6.25 -3.03 -11.25
CA GLN A 28 4.83 -3.42 -11.19
C GLN A 28 4.71 -4.93 -11.36
N ALA A 29 3.93 -5.59 -10.49
CA ALA A 29 3.62 -7.01 -10.61
C ALA A 29 2.50 -7.25 -11.64
N ALA A 30 1.98 -8.48 -11.74
CA ALA A 30 0.89 -8.78 -12.66
C ALA A 30 -0.41 -7.98 -12.36
N SER A 31 -0.64 -7.62 -11.09
CA SER A 31 -1.78 -6.78 -10.69
C SER A 31 -1.42 -5.29 -10.81
N SER A 32 -2.32 -4.49 -11.40
CA SER A 32 -2.10 -3.06 -11.68
C SER A 32 -1.82 -2.21 -10.44
N TRP A 33 -2.40 -2.58 -9.31
CA TRP A 33 -2.26 -1.86 -8.04
C TRP A 33 -0.97 -2.24 -7.27
N LEU A 34 -0.30 -3.34 -7.63
CA LEU A 34 0.77 -3.93 -6.83
C LEU A 34 2.16 -3.57 -7.38
N PHE A 35 2.90 -2.76 -6.63
CA PHE A 35 4.28 -2.37 -6.92
C PHE A 35 5.25 -3.01 -5.92
N ILE A 36 6.28 -3.69 -6.44
CA ILE A 36 7.28 -4.41 -5.64
C ILE A 36 8.22 -3.38 -4.99
N TYR A 37 8.09 -3.19 -3.68
CA TYR A 37 8.89 -2.23 -2.92
C TYR A 37 9.29 -2.80 -1.53
N PRO A 38 10.32 -3.66 -1.45
CA PRO A 38 10.71 -4.36 -0.20
C PRO A 38 11.10 -3.42 0.94
N ARG A 39 11.53 -2.20 0.63
CA ARG A 39 11.81 -1.19 1.66
C ARG A 39 10.54 -0.76 2.41
N GLY A 40 9.40 -0.73 1.75
CA GLY A 40 8.11 -0.34 2.35
C GLY A 40 7.64 -1.28 3.45
N ILE A 41 7.79 -2.59 3.28
CA ILE A 41 7.39 -3.56 4.33
C ILE A 41 8.25 -3.40 5.60
N ARG A 42 9.54 -3.10 5.46
CA ARG A 42 10.40 -2.79 6.61
C ARG A 42 9.98 -1.49 7.30
N GLU A 43 9.71 -0.44 6.52
CA GLU A 43 9.30 0.87 7.05
C GLU A 43 7.97 0.78 7.82
N ILE A 44 6.97 0.05 7.30
CA ILE A 44 5.69 -0.10 8.01
C ILE A 44 5.85 -0.94 9.29
N ILE A 45 6.65 -2.01 9.29
CA ILE A 45 6.89 -2.80 10.51
C ILE A 45 7.56 -1.96 11.59
N LEU A 46 8.56 -1.15 11.23
CA LEU A 46 9.21 -0.23 12.17
C LEU A 46 8.24 0.82 12.70
N TYR A 47 7.37 1.36 11.84
CA TYR A 47 6.32 2.29 12.25
C TYR A 47 5.36 1.63 13.24
N LEU A 48 4.86 0.44 12.94
CA LEU A 48 3.94 -0.30 13.81
C LEU A 48 4.59 -0.62 15.16
N LYS A 49 5.85 -1.09 15.14
CA LYS A 49 6.65 -1.32 16.34
C LYS A 49 6.73 -0.07 17.22
N ASN A 50 7.07 1.07 16.64
CA ASN A 50 7.23 2.31 17.42
C ASN A 50 5.89 2.89 17.88
N LYS A 51 4.85 2.84 17.04
CA LYS A 51 3.53 3.43 17.34
C LYS A 51 2.73 2.63 18.36
N TYR A 52 2.84 1.30 18.32
CA TYR A 52 2.03 0.39 19.14
C TYR A 52 2.83 -0.27 20.26
N ASN A 53 3.98 0.32 20.64
CA ASN A 53 4.79 -0.13 21.77
C ASN A 53 5.31 -1.58 21.63
N ASN A 54 5.73 -1.93 20.42
CA ASN A 54 6.34 -3.21 20.03
C ASN A 54 5.51 -4.45 20.45
N PRO A 55 4.27 -4.59 19.94
CA PRO A 55 3.49 -5.81 20.18
C PRO A 55 4.06 -6.97 19.35
N LEU A 56 3.56 -8.18 19.60
CA LEU A 56 3.82 -9.32 18.72
C LEU A 56 3.14 -9.07 17.36
N ILE A 57 3.93 -9.07 16.28
CA ILE A 57 3.46 -8.78 14.92
C ILE A 57 3.61 -10.04 14.06
N TYR A 58 2.55 -10.42 13.35
CA TYR A 58 2.55 -11.48 12.34
C TYR A 58 2.33 -10.88 10.95
N ILE A 59 3.09 -11.37 9.97
CA ILE A 59 2.83 -11.09 8.56
C ILE A 59 1.96 -12.22 8.03
N THR A 60 0.66 -11.97 7.86
CA THR A 60 -0.29 -12.97 7.36
C THR A 60 -0.26 -13.10 5.85
N GLU A 61 0.14 -12.05 5.13
CA GLU A 61 0.23 -12.03 3.67
C GLU A 61 1.50 -11.31 3.21
N ASN A 62 2.24 -11.94 2.30
CA ASN A 62 3.39 -11.33 1.62
C ASN A 62 3.67 -12.09 0.32
N GLY A 63 3.13 -11.60 -0.80
CA GLY A 63 3.28 -12.28 -2.08
C GLY A 63 3.02 -11.37 -3.26
N ARG A 64 3.46 -11.85 -4.43
CA ARG A 64 3.13 -11.26 -5.73
C ARG A 64 2.86 -12.38 -6.72
N ARG A 65 1.97 -12.13 -7.68
CA ARG A 65 1.91 -12.94 -8.88
C ARG A 65 3.08 -12.55 -9.80
N SER A 66 3.87 -13.53 -10.22
CA SER A 66 4.82 -13.31 -11.32
C SER A 66 4.03 -13.22 -12.63
N ILE A 67 4.46 -12.31 -13.50
CA ILE A 67 4.11 -12.40 -14.91
C ILE A 67 4.74 -13.64 -15.53
#